data_AF-A0A2T2VQX3-F1
#
_entry.id   AF-A0A2T2VQX3-F1
#
_cell.length_a   1.000
_cell.length_b   1.000
_cell.length_c   1.000
_cell.angle_alpha   90.00
_cell.angle_beta   90.00
_cell.angle_gamma   90.00
#
_symmetry.space_group_name_H-M   'P 1'
#
loop_
_entity.id
_entity.type
_entity.pdbx_description
1 polymer ?
#
loop_
_entity_poly.entity_id
_entity_poly.type
_entity_poly.pdbx_seq_one_letter_code
_entity_poly.pdbx_strand_id
1 'polypeptide(L)'
;MIQLVLTSVVLYVGSESAEILLLPFEGNTYAIPGIAFVLVLLGRYVWNNGMKEINGSDNLLEKLEILTKIHIWRWVLVQLGTLILLTYTLVDSNFYYFIFALVNIVYFFTLRPKIFGLIGET
;
A
#
# COMPACT_ATOMS: atom_id res chain seq x y z
N MET A 1 -8.41 -4.59 7.16
CA MET A 1 -8.73 -5.87 7.84
C MET A 1 -8.10 -7.06 7.11
N ILE A 2 -8.31 -7.22 5.79
CA ILE A 2 -7.73 -8.34 5.02
C ILE A 2 -6.19 -8.44 5.10
N GLN A 3 -5.46 -7.32 5.09
CA GLN A 3 -3.99 -7.32 5.21
C GLN A 3 -3.49 -7.89 6.54
N LEU A 4 -4.18 -7.60 7.65
CA LEU A 4 -3.81 -8.12 8.96
C LEU A 4 -4.07 -9.63 9.03
N VAL A 5 -5.20 -10.08 8.49
CA VAL A 5 -5.51 -11.51 8.37
C VAL A 5 -4.43 -12.21 7.55
N LEU A 6 -4.07 -11.66 6.38
CA LEU A 6 -3.03 -12.23 5.52
C LEU A 6 -1.66 -12.25 6.23
N THR A 7 -1.33 -11.20 6.98
CA THR A 7 -0.08 -11.14 7.77
C THR A 7 -0.05 -12.26 8.82
N SER A 8 -1.16 -12.49 9.53
CA SER A 8 -1.26 -13.60 10.48
C SER A 8 -1.14 -14.96 9.81
N VAL A 9 -1.73 -15.14 8.62
CA VAL A 9 -1.59 -16.37 7.82
C VAL A 9 -0.13 -16.60 7.42
N VAL A 10 0.57 -15.56 6.97
CA VAL A 10 2.01 -15.64 6.63
C VAL A 10 2.84 -16.04 7.84
N LEU A 11 2.59 -15.43 9.00
CA LEU A 11 3.30 -15.76 10.23
C LEU A 11 3.01 -17.18 10.72
N TYR A 12 1.77 -17.66 10.58
CA TYR A 12 1.40 -19.01 10.98
C TYR A 12 2.00 -20.07 10.04
N VAL A 13 1.74 -19.94 8.74
CA VAL A 13 2.12 -20.95 7.72
C VAL A 13 3.63 -20.93 7.45
N GLY A 14 4.24 -19.75 7.40
CA GLY A 14 5.67 -19.61 7.07
C GLY A 14 6.61 -19.69 8.27
N SER A 15 6.12 -19.85 9.50
CA SER A 15 6.96 -19.86 10.70
C SER A 15 8.02 -20.98 10.71
N GLU A 16 7.71 -22.13 10.14
CA GLU A 16 8.61 -23.30 10.10
C GLU A 16 9.54 -23.31 8.89
N SER A 17 9.22 -22.55 7.84
CA SER A 17 9.95 -22.49 6.56
C SER A 17 10.53 -21.10 6.26
N ALA A 18 10.78 -20.31 7.31
CA ALA A 18 11.21 -18.92 7.17
C ALA A 18 12.66 -18.81 6.67
N GLU A 19 12.85 -18.87 5.36
CA GLU A 19 14.13 -18.60 4.72
C GLU A 19 14.18 -17.17 4.17
N ILE A 20 15.28 -16.46 4.44
CA ILE A 20 15.56 -15.14 3.86
C ILE A 20 16.62 -15.35 2.79
N LEU A 21 16.17 -15.44 1.53
CA LEU A 21 17.05 -15.69 0.39
C LEU A 21 17.22 -14.41 -0.43
N LEU A 22 18.46 -13.92 -0.47
CA LEU A 22 18.88 -12.85 -1.37
C LEU A 22 19.55 -13.50 -2.58
N LEU A 23 18.75 -13.83 -3.60
CA LEU A 23 19.22 -14.45 -4.83
C LEU A 23 19.21 -13.41 -5.97
N PRO A 24 20.27 -12.59 -6.11
CA PRO A 24 20.26 -11.46 -7.02
C PRO A 24 20.18 -11.80 -8.52
N PHE A 25 20.39 -13.07 -8.88
CA PHE A 25 20.43 -13.53 -10.28
C PHE A 25 19.31 -14.49 -10.68
N GLU A 26 18.49 -14.94 -9.73
CA GLU A 26 17.21 -15.60 -10.03
C GLU A 26 16.15 -14.49 -10.11
N GLY A 27 15.97 -13.95 -11.32
CA GLY A 27 15.40 -12.63 -11.63
C GLY A 27 14.03 -12.22 -11.05
N ASN A 28 13.41 -13.00 -10.16
CA ASN A 28 12.18 -12.65 -9.47
C ASN A 28 12.42 -11.93 -8.12
N THR A 29 13.57 -12.14 -7.45
CA THR A 29 13.78 -11.64 -6.07
C THR A 29 13.70 -10.11 -5.92
N TYR A 30 14.04 -9.34 -6.96
CA TYR A 30 13.90 -7.88 -6.94
C TYR A 30 12.66 -7.34 -7.66
N ALA A 31 12.04 -8.15 -8.52
CA ALA A 31 10.88 -7.72 -9.29
C ALA A 31 9.69 -7.41 -8.37
N ILE A 32 9.45 -8.25 -7.35
CA ILE A 32 8.30 -8.12 -6.45
C ILE A 32 8.39 -6.86 -5.57
N PRO A 33 9.51 -6.58 -4.85
CA PRO A 33 9.69 -5.29 -4.18
C PRO A 33 9.63 -4.10 -5.14
N GLY A 34 10.14 -4.27 -6.37
CA GLY A 34 10.06 -3.25 -7.42
C GLY A 34 8.63 -2.86 -7.78
N ILE A 35 7.74 -3.84 -7.97
CA ILE A 35 6.31 -3.60 -8.25
C ILE A 35 5.65 -2.87 -7.08
N ALA A 36 5.91 -3.30 -5.84
CA ALA A 36 5.37 -2.63 -4.67
C ALA A 36 5.87 -1.17 -4.57
N PHE A 37 7.12 -0.91 -4.93
CA PHE A 37 7.67 0.43 -4.99
C PHE A 37 7.01 1.29 -6.08
N VAL A 38 6.76 0.73 -7.26
CA VAL A 38 6.02 1.42 -8.34
C VAL A 38 4.62 1.81 -7.89
N LEU A 39 3.91 0.94 -7.16
CA LEU A 39 2.59 1.26 -6.61
C LEU A 39 2.65 2.43 -5.60
N VAL A 40 3.69 2.52 -4.79
CA VAL A 40 3.92 3.66 -3.90
C VAL A 40 4.18 4.94 -4.68
N LEU A 41 4.96 4.87 -5.78
CA LEU A 41 5.20 6.00 -6.67
C LEU A 41 3.90 6.48 -7.36
N LEU A 42 3.05 5.56 -7.80
CA LEU A 42 1.72 5.89 -8.32
C LEU A 42 0.87 6.61 -7.26
N GLY A 43 0.96 6.19 -5.99
CA GLY A 43 0.31 6.89 -4.88
C GLY A 43 0.80 8.34 -4.73
N ARG A 44 2.10 8.60 -4.91
CA ARG A 44 2.64 9.96 -4.95
C ARG A 44 2.16 10.74 -6.18
N TYR A 45 2.06 10.09 -7.33
CA TYR A 45 1.55 10.72 -8.55
C TYR A 45 0.09 11.16 -8.38
N VAL A 46 -0.77 10.30 -7.82
CA VAL A 46 -2.17 10.62 -7.49
C VAL A 46 -2.25 11.82 -6.55
N TRP A 47 -1.38 11.87 -5.52
CA TRP A 47 -1.30 13.02 -4.63
C TRP A 47 -0.98 14.32 -5.37
N ASN A 48 0.08 14.30 -6.18
CA ASN A 48 0.54 15.49 -6.89
C ASN A 48 -0.51 16.02 -7.87
N ASN A 49 -1.19 15.12 -8.59
CA ASN A 49 -2.25 15.53 -9.51
C ASN A 49 -3.48 16.04 -8.77
N GLY A 50 -3.93 15.37 -7.72
CA GLY A 50 -5.08 15.83 -6.96
C GLY A 50 -4.82 17.15 -6.22
N MET A 51 -3.58 17.41 -5.78
CA MET A 51 -3.21 18.72 -5.22
C MET A 51 -3.22 19.83 -6.28
N LYS A 52 -2.84 19.54 -7.53
CA LYS A 52 -2.98 20.49 -8.63
C LYS A 52 -4.45 20.83 -8.90
N GLU A 53 -5.32 19.83 -8.83
CA GLU A 53 -6.77 19.98 -9.00
C GLU A 53 -7.39 20.83 -7.86
N ILE A 54 -6.99 20.58 -6.61
CA ILE A 54 -7.40 21.38 -5.43
C ILE A 54 -7.00 22.86 -5.57
N ASN A 55 -5.82 23.13 -6.15
CA ASN A 55 -5.35 24.51 -6.37
C ASN A 55 -6.14 25.24 -7.46
N GLY A 56 -6.79 24.53 -8.37
CA GLY A 56 -7.60 25.10 -9.45
C GLY A 56 -9.09 25.25 -9.12
N SER A 57 -9.57 24.61 -8.06
CA SER A 57 -10.95 24.79 -7.57
C SER A 57 -11.04 26.00 -6.63
N ASP A 58 -12.14 26.73 -6.67
CA ASP A 58 -12.45 27.81 -5.71
C ASP A 58 -13.42 27.34 -4.60
N ASN A 59 -14.10 26.21 -4.79
CA ASN A 59 -15.12 25.71 -3.86
C ASN A 59 -14.50 24.82 -2.77
N LEU A 60 -14.75 25.15 -1.50
CA LEU A 60 -14.27 24.37 -0.36
C LEU A 60 -14.78 22.92 -0.36
N LEU A 61 -16.04 22.68 -0.71
CA LEU A 61 -16.62 21.33 -0.71
C LEU A 61 -15.96 20.44 -1.76
N GLU A 62 -15.73 20.99 -2.95
CA GLU A 62 -15.05 20.29 -4.05
C GLU A 62 -13.60 19.93 -3.67
N LYS A 63 -12.89 20.84 -2.98
CA LYS A 63 -11.54 20.56 -2.45
C LYS A 63 -11.54 19.41 -1.44
N LEU A 64 -12.53 19.35 -0.56
CA LEU A 64 -12.64 18.28 0.44
C LEU A 64 -12.98 16.93 -0.19
N GLU A 65 -13.82 16.92 -1.23
CA GLU A 65 -14.13 15.72 -2.00
C GLU A 65 -12.89 15.18 -2.72
N ILE A 66 -12.16 16.04 -3.43
CA ILE A 66 -10.91 15.69 -4.10
C ILE A 66 -9.89 15.17 -3.09
N LEU A 67 -9.74 15.85 -1.94
CA LEU A 67 -8.83 15.43 -0.88
C LEU A 67 -9.18 14.03 -0.35
N THR A 68 -10.46 13.75 -0.14
CA THR A 68 -10.94 12.43 0.29
C THR A 68 -10.62 11.36 -0.76
N LYS A 69 -10.88 11.65 -2.04
CA LYS A 69 -10.58 10.76 -3.16
C LYS A 69 -9.08 10.43 -3.26
N ILE A 70 -8.20 11.42 -3.11
CA ILE A 70 -6.75 11.23 -3.09
C ILE A 70 -6.32 10.28 -1.97
N HIS A 71 -6.83 10.50 -0.74
CA HIS A 71 -6.50 9.66 0.41
C HIS A 71 -6.93 8.21 0.20
N ILE A 72 -8.13 7.98 -0.34
CA ILE A 72 -8.64 6.63 -0.66
C ILE A 72 -7.73 5.96 -1.70
N TRP A 73 -7.39 6.64 -2.79
CA TRP A 73 -6.54 6.05 -3.84
C TRP A 73 -5.14 5.69 -3.34
N ARG A 74 -4.51 6.58 -2.57
CA ARG A 74 -3.21 6.28 -1.94
C ARG A 74 -3.28 5.05 -1.05
N TRP A 75 -4.34 4.97 -0.25
CA TRP A 75 -4.58 3.86 0.65
C TRP A 75 -4.76 2.53 -0.11
N VAL A 76 -5.57 2.52 -1.18
CA VAL A 76 -5.77 1.34 -2.04
C VAL A 76 -4.47 0.89 -2.71
N LEU A 77 -3.68 1.81 -3.24
CA LEU A 77 -2.42 1.47 -3.93
C LEU A 77 -1.40 0.83 -2.99
N VAL A 78 -1.26 1.34 -1.77
CA VAL A 78 -0.37 0.75 -0.77
C VAL A 78 -0.89 -0.61 -0.30
N GLN A 79 -2.20 -0.74 -0.09
CA GLN A 79 -2.84 -2.02 0.25
C GLN A 79 -2.54 -3.09 -0.81
N LEU A 80 -2.65 -2.75 -2.10
CA LEU A 80 -2.35 -3.68 -3.20
C LEU A 80 -0.87 -4.09 -3.20
N GLY A 81 0.04 -3.15 -3.00
CA GLY A 81 1.48 -3.43 -2.90
C GLY A 81 1.79 -4.40 -1.75
N THR A 82 1.16 -4.20 -0.59
CA THR A 82 1.32 -5.12 0.55
C THR A 82 0.77 -6.51 0.25
N LEU A 83 -0.41 -6.61 -0.39
CA LEU A 83 -0.99 -7.91 -0.74
C LEU A 83 -0.09 -8.72 -1.68
N ILE A 84 0.51 -8.06 -2.68
CA ILE A 84 1.47 -8.70 -3.59
C ILE A 84 2.65 -9.25 -2.79
N LEU A 85 3.28 -8.43 -1.93
CA LEU A 85 4.44 -8.86 -1.14
C LEU A 85 4.13 -10.03 -0.21
N LEU A 86 3.00 -9.99 0.51
CA LEU A 86 2.60 -11.08 1.39
C LEU A 86 2.25 -12.36 0.62
N THR A 87 1.65 -12.24 -0.56
CA THR A 87 1.32 -13.39 -1.41
C THR A 87 2.60 -14.07 -1.89
N TYR A 88 3.57 -13.31 -2.41
CA TYR A 88 4.84 -13.87 -2.88
C TYR A 88 5.73 -14.37 -1.74
N THR A 89 5.58 -13.83 -0.52
CA THR A 89 6.20 -14.42 0.68
C THR A 89 5.77 -15.88 0.85
N LEU A 90 4.49 -16.20 0.63
CA LEU A 90 3.98 -17.56 0.75
C LEU A 90 4.33 -18.44 -0.46
N VAL A 91 4.19 -17.90 -1.67
CA VAL A 91 4.42 -18.65 -2.91
C VAL A 91 5.87 -19.09 -3.04
N ASP A 92 6.82 -18.19 -2.79
CA ASP A 92 8.25 -18.48 -2.91
C ASP A 92 8.86 -18.94 -1.57
N SER A 93 8.06 -18.98 -0.49
CA SER A 93 8.52 -19.21 0.90
C SER A 93 9.72 -18.32 1.30
N ASN A 94 9.83 -17.12 0.71
CA ASN A 94 10.94 -16.21 0.93
C ASN A 94 10.51 -15.00 1.77
N PHE A 95 11.00 -14.95 3.01
CA PHE A 95 10.71 -13.90 3.97
C PHE A 95 11.39 -12.56 3.65
N TYR A 96 12.24 -12.50 2.63
CA TYR A 96 12.74 -11.23 2.10
C TYR A 96 11.59 -10.29 1.69
N TYR A 97 10.55 -10.80 1.02
CA TYR A 97 9.39 -9.99 0.62
C TYR A 97 8.55 -9.54 1.83
N PHE A 98 8.54 -10.35 2.90
CA PHE A 98 7.85 -10.02 4.14
C PHE A 98 8.42 -8.77 4.81
N ILE A 99 9.74 -8.57 4.76
CA ILE A 99 10.40 -7.38 5.32
C ILE A 99 9.86 -6.10 4.64
N PHE A 100 9.75 -6.11 3.31
CA PHE A 100 9.14 -4.98 2.58
C PHE A 100 7.65 -4.84 2.87
N ALA A 101 6.94 -5.96 3.05
CA ALA A 101 5.53 -5.94 3.44
C ALA A 101 5.35 -5.25 4.79
N LEU A 102 6.22 -5.50 5.78
CA LEU A 102 6.19 -4.82 7.08
C LEU A 102 6.35 -3.32 6.95
N VAL A 103 7.30 -2.84 6.14
CA VAL A 103 7.48 -1.41 5.88
C VAL A 103 6.21 -0.80 5.26
N ASN A 104 5.61 -1.49 4.28
CA ASN A 104 4.35 -1.06 3.67
C ASN A 104 3.17 -1.10 4.64
N ILE A 105 3.11 -2.08 5.56
CA ILE A 105 2.10 -2.15 6.61
C ILE A 105 2.20 -0.94 7.54
N VAL A 106 3.40 -0.59 7.99
CA VAL A 106 3.64 0.59 8.83
C VAL A 106 3.22 1.85 8.08
N TYR A 107 3.63 2.00 6.81
CA TYR A 107 3.26 3.16 6.00
C TYR A 107 1.74 3.24 5.79
N PHE A 108 1.08 2.12 5.54
CA PHE A 108 -0.37 2.03 5.37
C PHE A 108 -1.13 2.56 6.59
N PHE A 109 -0.67 2.28 7.81
CA PHE A 109 -1.29 2.84 9.03
C PHE A 109 -1.22 4.36 9.09
N THR A 110 -0.15 4.96 8.57
CA THR A 110 -0.02 6.43 8.50
C THR A 110 -0.93 7.07 7.45
N LEU A 111 -1.32 6.29 6.43
CA LEU A 111 -2.18 6.72 5.31
C LEU A 111 -3.68 6.47 5.53
N ARG A 112 -4.11 6.19 6.76
CA ARG A 112 -5.53 5.93 7.05
C ARG A 112 -6.40 7.04 6.44
N PRO A 113 -7.33 6.71 5.52
CA PRO A 113 -8.09 7.71 4.82
C PRO A 113 -8.95 8.47 5.81
N LYS A 114 -8.86 9.79 5.75
CA LYS A 114 -9.73 10.70 6.48
C LYS A 114 -10.82 11.14 5.51
N ILE A 115 -12.07 10.86 5.88
CA ILE A 115 -13.24 11.29 5.10
C ILE A 115 -13.53 12.71 5.53
N PHE A 116 -13.25 13.67 4.65
CA PHE A 116 -13.56 15.07 4.88
C PHE A 116 -14.80 15.40 4.05
N GLY A 117 -15.98 15.43 4.67
CA GLY A 117 -17.19 15.89 3.97
C GLY A 117 -18.49 15.09 4.12
N LEU A 118 -18.72 14.35 5.21
CA LEU A 118 -20.03 13.72 5.49
C LEU A 118 -20.63 14.12 6.86
N ILE A 119 -20.18 15.23 7.43
CA ILE A 119 -20.76 15.78 8.67
C ILE A 119 -21.17 17.22 8.34
N GLY A 120 -22.32 17.36 7.70
CA GLY A 120 -22.79 18.67 7.23
C GLY A 120 -24.12 18.71 6.51
N GLU A 121 -24.87 17.61 6.43
CA GLU A 121 -26.31 17.63 6.11
C GLU A 121 -27.02 16.58 6.98
N THR A 122 -27.38 16.98 8.20
CA THR A 122 -28.66 16.73 8.91
C THR A 122 -28.56 17.22 10.34
#